data_AF-X0ZF28-F1
#
_entry.id   AF-X0ZF28-F1
#
_cell.length_a   1.000
_cell.length_b   1.000
_cell.length_c   1.000
_cell.angle_alpha   90.00
_cell.angle_beta   90.00
_cell.angle_gamma   90.00
#
_symmetry.space_group_name_H-M   'P 1'
#
loop_
_entity.id
_entity.type
_entity.pdbx_description
1 polymer ?
#
loop_
_entity_poly.entity_id
_entity_poly.type
_entity_poly.pdbx_seq_one_letter_code
_entity_poly.pdbx_strand_id
1 'polypeptide(L)'
;MVKANEKKVKRPRPVTRPGLLGLLLLSVVITGCAGSGPHTINMMPAPAVFEDGAVNPLPKGLPPVSYDDFGMLYATDRKPSDDPDQRPFYLNEAGYIVRLGRARVKAGPAGTDWEAVRRISLDKNRTENYPLEILSVHETGALPSTYSFLTRSVPGITVPNERGRKFAKIVDQRLAASGVKDVYVYLPGFKVVFDAPVLVASELWHFLGYRGAFVAYAWPSTPSIFAYLSDLEAAVIMARKFRLFLTYLAEETQVEKIHIVGFSAGSRLVVRALSQLALLNADATDEEIRQHVRIGNVIIVGGDI
;
A
#
# COMPACT_ATOMS: atom_id res chain seq x y z
N MET A 1 -29.86 90.61 35.40
CA MET A 1 -31.16 90.45 34.72
C MET A 1 -30.98 90.71 33.22
N VAL A 2 -30.57 89.70 32.44
CA VAL A 2 -30.70 89.68 30.97
C VAL A 2 -30.82 88.21 30.56
N LYS A 3 -31.99 87.85 30.01
CA LYS A 3 -32.26 86.57 29.37
C LYS A 3 -31.66 86.62 27.95
N ALA A 4 -30.86 85.62 27.58
CA ALA A 4 -30.55 85.31 26.19
C ALA A 4 -31.10 83.91 25.89
N ASN A 5 -31.99 83.84 24.91
CA ASN A 5 -32.76 82.67 24.51
C ASN A 5 -32.00 81.98 23.37
N GLU A 6 -31.28 80.90 23.67
CA GLU A 6 -30.51 80.16 22.66
C GLU A 6 -31.31 79.04 21.98
N LYS A 7 -30.98 78.88 20.71
CA LYS A 7 -31.70 78.17 19.66
C LYS A 7 -31.76 76.66 19.89
N LYS A 8 -32.94 76.07 19.61
CA LYS A 8 -33.17 74.63 19.50
C LYS A 8 -32.27 74.02 18.41
N VAL A 9 -31.25 73.28 18.82
CA VAL A 9 -30.44 72.42 17.94
C VAL A 9 -31.17 71.10 17.70
N LYS A 10 -31.39 70.78 16.42
CA LYS A 10 -32.01 69.52 15.94
C LYS A 10 -31.15 68.32 16.34
N ARG A 11 -31.76 67.33 17.00
CA ARG A 11 -31.14 66.04 17.31
C ARG A 11 -30.89 65.24 16.02
N PRO A 12 -29.71 64.64 15.83
CA PRO A 12 -29.45 63.76 14.69
C PRO A 12 -30.19 62.42 14.85
N ARG A 13 -30.69 61.89 13.72
CA ARG A 13 -31.36 60.59 13.62
C ARG A 13 -30.38 59.45 13.96
N PRO A 14 -30.81 58.38 14.63
CA PRO A 14 -29.95 57.24 14.91
C PRO A 14 -29.62 56.48 13.62
N VAL A 15 -28.32 56.31 13.37
CA VAL A 15 -27.76 55.48 12.30
C VAL A 15 -28.06 54.02 12.64
N THR A 16 -28.85 53.36 11.79
CA THR A 16 -29.15 51.94 11.85
C THR A 16 -27.89 51.14 11.54
N ARG A 17 -27.37 50.42 12.54
CA ARG A 17 -26.30 49.42 12.38
C ARG A 17 -26.85 48.26 11.53
N PRO A 18 -26.23 47.88 10.39
CA PRO A 18 -26.61 46.65 9.72
C PRO A 18 -26.17 45.46 10.57
N GLY A 19 -27.07 44.51 10.71
CA GLY A 19 -26.98 43.37 11.61
C GLY A 19 -25.73 42.52 11.38
N LEU A 20 -25.23 42.04 12.51
CA LEU A 20 -24.30 40.94 12.66
C LEU A 20 -24.96 39.67 12.06
N LEU A 21 -24.92 39.52 10.74
CA LEU A 21 -25.33 38.28 10.08
C LEU A 21 -24.20 37.28 10.29
N GLY A 22 -24.44 36.31 11.17
CA GLY A 22 -23.48 35.32 11.59
C GLY A 22 -22.85 34.60 10.40
N LEU A 23 -21.52 34.67 10.31
CA LEU A 23 -20.74 33.72 9.55
C LEU A 23 -20.93 32.35 10.24
N LEU A 24 -21.89 31.58 9.74
CA LEU A 24 -21.95 30.14 9.95
C LEU A 24 -20.68 29.55 9.36
N LEU A 25 -19.69 29.31 10.23
CA LEU A 25 -18.63 28.35 9.99
C LEU A 25 -19.29 27.02 9.67
N LEU A 26 -19.36 26.69 8.39
CA LEU A 26 -19.75 25.39 7.91
C LEU A 26 -18.61 24.42 8.26
N SER A 27 -18.57 24.00 9.53
CA SER A 27 -17.80 22.85 9.97
C SER A 27 -18.38 21.63 9.26
N VAL A 28 -17.84 21.34 8.08
CA VAL A 28 -17.98 20.03 7.45
C VAL A 28 -17.28 19.03 8.38
N VAL A 29 -18.03 18.56 9.37
CA VAL A 29 -17.66 17.37 10.12
C VAL A 29 -17.81 16.24 9.11
N ILE A 30 -16.71 15.87 8.46
CA ILE A 30 -16.61 14.56 7.83
C ILE A 30 -16.63 13.58 8.98
N THR A 31 -17.83 13.15 9.37
CA THR A 31 -18.05 11.93 10.13
C THR A 31 -17.55 10.79 9.26
N GLY A 32 -16.25 10.54 9.32
CA GLY A 32 -15.67 9.28 8.90
C GLY A 32 -16.29 8.23 9.80
N CYS A 33 -17.34 7.58 9.33
CA CYS A 33 -17.78 6.32 9.89
C CYS A 33 -16.61 5.36 9.77
N ALA A 34 -15.80 5.27 10.83
CA ALA A 34 -14.89 4.16 11.06
C ALA A 34 -15.78 2.94 11.30
N GLY A 35 -16.34 2.39 10.22
CA GLY A 35 -17.02 1.12 10.26
C GLY A 35 -16.00 0.08 10.71
N SER A 36 -16.30 -0.63 11.79
CA SER A 36 -15.56 -1.79 12.29
C SER A 36 -15.67 -3.01 11.36
N GLY A 37 -16.26 -2.83 10.18
CA GLY A 37 -16.38 -3.88 9.16
C GLY A 37 -15.07 -4.10 8.40
N PRO A 38 -14.96 -5.25 7.72
CA PRO A 38 -13.80 -5.55 6.90
C PRO A 38 -13.61 -4.49 5.82
N HIS A 39 -12.39 -3.97 5.66
CA HIS A 39 -12.05 -3.19 4.48
C HIS A 39 -12.16 -4.08 3.24
N THR A 40 -12.89 -3.61 2.24
CA THR A 40 -13.14 -4.30 0.99
C THR A 40 -12.94 -3.34 -0.17
N ILE A 41 -12.55 -3.87 -1.33
CA ILE A 41 -12.57 -3.17 -2.61
C ILE A 41 -13.37 -4.01 -3.59
N ASN A 42 -14.06 -3.42 -4.54
CA ASN A 42 -14.67 -4.21 -5.62
C ASN A 42 -13.60 -4.67 -6.60
N MET A 43 -13.83 -5.81 -7.24
CA MET A 43 -13.00 -6.27 -8.36
C MET A 43 -12.87 -5.16 -9.40
N MET A 44 -11.64 -4.93 -9.85
CA MET A 44 -11.34 -3.96 -10.89
C MET A 44 -11.99 -4.41 -12.21
N PRO A 45 -12.47 -3.45 -13.02
CA PRO A 45 -12.88 -3.78 -14.38
C PRO A 45 -11.67 -4.27 -15.18
N ALA A 46 -11.92 -5.08 -16.20
CA ALA A 46 -10.87 -5.49 -17.12
C ALA A 46 -10.17 -4.25 -17.73
N PRO A 47 -8.83 -4.23 -17.79
CA PRO A 47 -8.10 -3.21 -18.55
C PRO A 47 -8.61 -3.13 -19.99
N ALA A 48 -8.71 -1.90 -20.51
CA ALA A 48 -9.29 -1.65 -21.83
C ALA A 48 -8.61 -2.43 -22.97
N VAL A 49 -7.32 -2.69 -22.84
CA VAL A 49 -6.55 -3.48 -23.83
C VAL A 49 -7.00 -4.95 -23.93
N PHE A 50 -7.72 -5.48 -22.93
CA PHE A 50 -8.27 -6.85 -22.97
C PHE A 50 -9.66 -6.90 -23.62
N GLU A 51 -10.27 -5.73 -23.89
CA GLU A 51 -11.66 -5.65 -24.34
C GLU A 51 -11.90 -6.29 -25.70
N ASP A 52 -10.95 -6.18 -26.63
CA ASP A 52 -11.11 -6.70 -27.99
C ASP A 52 -10.66 -8.15 -28.13
N GLY A 53 -10.27 -8.80 -27.01
CA GLY A 53 -9.77 -10.18 -27.00
C GLY A 53 -8.41 -10.38 -27.68
N ALA A 54 -7.84 -9.33 -28.27
CA ALA A 54 -6.52 -9.33 -28.90
C ALA A 54 -5.40 -9.66 -27.91
N VAL A 55 -5.58 -9.26 -26.64
CA VAL A 55 -4.69 -9.59 -25.52
C VAL A 55 -5.54 -10.13 -24.38
N ASN A 56 -5.26 -11.35 -23.92
CA ASN A 56 -5.84 -11.89 -22.70
C ASN A 56 -4.73 -12.55 -21.88
N PRO A 57 -4.27 -11.92 -20.78
CA PRO A 57 -3.19 -12.45 -19.97
C PRO A 57 -3.66 -13.58 -19.05
N LEU A 58 -4.97 -13.73 -18.82
CA LEU A 58 -5.50 -14.73 -17.90
C LEU A 58 -5.37 -16.13 -18.51
N PRO A 59 -4.82 -17.11 -17.75
CA PRO A 59 -4.65 -18.47 -18.25
C PRO A 59 -6.01 -19.09 -18.62
N LYS A 60 -6.04 -19.90 -19.68
CA LYS A 60 -7.24 -20.65 -20.11
C LYS A 60 -7.56 -21.86 -19.23
N GLY A 61 -6.66 -22.23 -18.31
CA GLY A 61 -6.86 -23.28 -17.32
C GLY A 61 -6.56 -22.74 -15.93
N LEU A 62 -6.41 -23.66 -14.96
CA LEU A 62 -6.11 -23.27 -13.58
C LEU A 62 -4.85 -22.39 -13.51
N PRO A 63 -4.89 -21.29 -12.74
CA PRO A 63 -3.73 -20.43 -12.58
C PRO A 63 -2.64 -21.16 -11.77
N PRO A 64 -1.38 -20.70 -11.82
CA PRO A 64 -0.27 -21.28 -11.05
C PRO A 64 -0.38 -21.04 -9.52
N VAL A 65 -1.58 -20.72 -9.03
CA VAL A 65 -1.91 -20.45 -7.63
C VAL A 65 -3.20 -21.19 -7.27
N SER A 66 -3.31 -21.61 -6.00
CA SER A 66 -4.57 -22.15 -5.49
C SER A 66 -5.63 -21.05 -5.49
N TYR A 67 -6.74 -21.30 -6.17
CA TYR A 67 -7.87 -20.37 -6.19
C TYR A 67 -8.61 -20.36 -4.84
N ASP A 68 -8.87 -21.54 -4.27
CA ASP A 68 -9.56 -21.70 -2.98
C ASP A 68 -8.74 -21.16 -1.79
N ASP A 69 -7.41 -21.13 -1.92
CA ASP A 69 -6.48 -20.55 -0.94
C ASP A 69 -5.63 -19.45 -1.59
N PHE A 70 -6.29 -18.53 -2.32
CA PHE A 70 -5.60 -17.44 -2.99
C PHE A 70 -4.88 -16.56 -1.95
N GLY A 71 -3.57 -16.73 -1.88
CA GLY A 71 -2.71 -16.03 -0.93
C GLY A 71 -1.97 -14.90 -1.61
N MET A 72 -2.15 -13.67 -1.15
CA MET A 72 -1.32 -12.53 -1.54
C MET A 72 -0.11 -12.43 -0.60
N LEU A 73 1.11 -12.42 -1.14
CA LEU A 73 2.30 -12.13 -0.33
C LEU A 73 2.32 -10.65 0.06
N TYR A 74 2.76 -10.39 1.29
CA TYR A 74 2.97 -9.03 1.75
C TYR A 74 4.30 -8.90 2.50
N ALA A 75 4.82 -7.69 2.46
CA ALA A 75 5.82 -7.18 3.37
C ALA A 75 5.24 -5.92 4.05
N THR A 76 5.49 -5.74 5.33
CA THR A 76 4.97 -4.57 6.06
C THR A 76 5.91 -4.17 7.18
N ASP A 77 6.16 -2.87 7.31
CA ASP A 77 6.81 -2.27 8.45
C ASP A 77 5.80 -1.60 9.39
N ARG A 78 4.52 -2.01 9.33
CA ARG A 78 3.49 -1.62 10.28
C ARG A 78 3.63 -2.39 11.59
N LYS A 79 3.18 -1.75 12.68
CA LYS A 79 3.03 -2.40 13.98
C LYS A 79 1.89 -3.43 13.90
N PRO A 80 2.09 -4.70 14.30
CA PRO A 80 0.99 -5.66 14.46
C PRO A 80 -0.05 -5.14 15.45
N SER A 81 -1.30 -5.57 15.31
CA SER A 81 -2.28 -5.40 16.39
C SER A 81 -1.97 -6.28 17.58
N ASP A 82 -2.68 -6.05 18.69
CA ASP A 82 -2.55 -6.86 19.90
C ASP A 82 -3.09 -8.29 19.70
N ASP A 83 -4.09 -8.44 18.82
CA ASP A 83 -4.61 -9.72 18.34
C ASP A 83 -4.54 -9.76 16.80
N PRO A 84 -3.44 -10.27 16.22
CA PRO A 84 -3.23 -10.31 14.77
C PRO A 84 -4.04 -11.40 14.06
N ASP A 85 -4.78 -12.23 14.80
CA ASP A 85 -5.77 -13.16 14.21
C ASP A 85 -7.12 -12.45 13.97
N GLN A 86 -7.30 -11.26 14.57
CA GLN A 86 -8.48 -10.42 14.40
C GLN A 86 -8.14 -9.10 13.71
N ARG A 87 -9.13 -8.50 13.04
CA ARG A 87 -8.94 -7.20 12.40
C ARG A 87 -8.93 -6.06 13.44
N PRO A 88 -8.13 -5.00 13.23
CA PRO A 88 -7.15 -4.85 12.15
C PRO A 88 -5.93 -5.76 12.37
N PHE A 89 -5.42 -6.43 11.33
CA PHE A 89 -4.24 -7.32 11.45
C PHE A 89 -2.94 -6.55 11.74
N TYR A 90 -2.83 -5.35 11.17
CA TYR A 90 -1.74 -4.41 11.41
C TYR A 90 -2.31 -3.02 11.61
N LEU A 91 -1.71 -2.28 12.53
CA LEU A 91 -2.09 -0.91 12.85
C LEU A 91 -1.60 0.07 11.76
N ASN A 92 -2.09 1.31 11.88
CA ASN A 92 -1.69 2.44 11.04
C ASN A 92 -0.44 3.16 11.57
N GLU A 93 0.39 2.45 12.33
CA GLU A 93 1.58 2.93 13.01
C GLU A 93 2.82 2.23 12.48
N ALA A 94 3.96 2.92 12.48
CA ALA A 94 5.24 2.32 12.14
C ALA A 94 5.69 1.33 13.21
N GLY A 95 5.95 0.10 12.78
CA GLY A 95 6.66 -0.91 13.54
C GLY A 95 8.17 -0.76 13.40
N TYR A 96 8.91 -1.65 14.07
CA TYR A 96 10.37 -1.58 14.16
C TYR A 96 11.09 -2.31 13.02
N ILE A 97 10.47 -3.37 12.50
CA ILE A 97 11.04 -4.27 11.50
C ILE A 97 10.05 -4.51 10.37
N VAL A 98 10.56 -4.91 9.21
CA VAL A 98 9.75 -5.46 8.12
C VAL A 98 9.35 -6.89 8.46
N ARG A 99 8.05 -7.14 8.44
CA ARG A 99 7.40 -8.44 8.63
C ARG A 99 6.91 -8.94 7.28
N LEU A 100 6.97 -10.26 7.09
CA LEU A 100 6.71 -10.94 5.83
C LEU A 100 5.64 -12.00 6.02
N GLY A 101 4.67 -12.08 5.12
CA GLY A 101 3.58 -13.05 5.29
C GLY A 101 2.73 -13.27 4.05
N ARG A 102 1.64 -14.01 4.28
CA ARG A 102 0.62 -14.31 3.28
C ARG A 102 -0.76 -13.93 3.82
N ALA A 103 -1.48 -13.12 3.06
CA ALA A 103 -2.86 -12.77 3.31
C ALA A 103 -3.77 -13.63 2.41
N ARG A 104 -4.71 -14.37 2.99
CA ARG A 104 -5.71 -15.10 2.21
C ARG A 104 -6.76 -14.10 1.74
N VAL A 105 -6.91 -13.96 0.43
CA VAL A 105 -7.86 -13.04 -0.20
C VAL A 105 -8.95 -13.87 -0.86
N LYS A 106 -10.20 -13.47 -0.63
CA LYS A 106 -11.36 -14.04 -1.32
C LYS A 106 -11.72 -13.13 -2.49
N ALA A 107 -11.76 -13.71 -3.69
CA ALA A 107 -12.26 -13.06 -4.88
C ALA A 107 -13.57 -13.72 -5.35
N GLY A 108 -14.50 -12.92 -5.84
CA GLY A 108 -15.77 -13.39 -6.39
C GLY A 108 -16.78 -13.94 -5.37
N PRO A 109 -17.97 -14.38 -5.85
CA PRO A 109 -19.01 -14.95 -5.01
C PRO A 109 -18.57 -16.22 -4.28
N ALA A 110 -19.20 -16.54 -3.16
CA ALA A 110 -18.91 -17.78 -2.45
C ALA A 110 -19.22 -19.01 -3.34
N GLY A 111 -18.28 -19.96 -3.41
CA GLY A 111 -18.47 -21.21 -4.14
C GLY A 111 -18.28 -21.12 -5.66
N THR A 112 -17.80 -20.01 -6.21
CA THR A 112 -17.43 -19.92 -7.63
C THR A 112 -16.05 -20.51 -7.89
N ASP A 113 -15.93 -21.31 -8.95
CA ASP A 113 -14.65 -21.81 -9.42
C ASP A 113 -13.84 -20.74 -10.18
N TRP A 114 -12.61 -21.10 -10.55
CA TRP A 114 -11.71 -20.23 -11.31
C TRP A 114 -12.32 -19.77 -12.64
N GLU A 115 -12.98 -20.64 -13.39
CA GLU A 115 -13.54 -20.29 -14.71
C GLU A 115 -14.68 -19.27 -14.58
N ALA A 116 -15.51 -19.40 -13.54
CA ALA A 116 -16.51 -18.40 -13.23
C ALA A 116 -15.85 -17.05 -12.96
N VAL A 117 -14.83 -16.99 -12.10
CA VAL A 117 -14.16 -15.71 -11.79
C VAL A 117 -13.41 -15.14 -12.97
N ARG A 118 -12.75 -15.97 -13.77
CA ARG A 118 -12.12 -15.55 -15.03
C ARG A 118 -13.14 -14.92 -15.99
N ARG A 119 -14.31 -15.54 -16.14
CA ARG A 119 -15.40 -15.00 -16.97
C ARG A 119 -15.93 -13.67 -16.41
N ILE A 120 -16.18 -13.62 -15.10
CA ILE A 120 -16.69 -12.42 -14.44
C ILE A 120 -15.64 -11.28 -14.54
N SER A 121 -14.35 -11.55 -14.36
CA SER A 121 -13.26 -10.57 -14.52
C SER A 121 -13.16 -9.97 -15.93
N LEU A 122 -13.54 -10.74 -16.95
CA LEU A 122 -13.49 -10.32 -18.36
C LEU A 122 -14.82 -9.77 -18.88
N ASP A 123 -15.89 -9.80 -18.08
CA ASP A 123 -17.20 -9.30 -18.48
C ASP A 123 -17.21 -7.76 -18.49
N LYS A 124 -17.64 -7.20 -19.62
CA LYS A 124 -17.72 -5.75 -19.87
C LYS A 124 -18.91 -5.11 -19.17
N ASN A 125 -20.00 -5.85 -18.99
CA ASN A 125 -21.27 -5.33 -18.51
C ASN A 125 -21.60 -5.85 -17.11
N ARG A 126 -20.58 -5.90 -16.23
CA ARG A 126 -20.79 -6.28 -14.83
C ARG A 126 -21.75 -5.29 -14.19
N THR A 127 -22.96 -5.75 -13.91
CA THR A 127 -23.98 -4.99 -13.18
C THR A 127 -23.85 -5.17 -11.67
N GLU A 128 -23.13 -6.21 -11.24
CA GLU A 128 -22.94 -6.58 -9.84
C GLU A 128 -21.55 -6.19 -9.32
N ASN A 129 -21.51 -5.76 -8.05
CA ASN A 129 -20.27 -5.52 -7.33
C ASN A 129 -19.78 -6.83 -6.70
N TYR A 130 -18.52 -7.17 -6.97
CA TYR A 130 -17.86 -8.33 -6.38
C TYR A 130 -16.78 -7.84 -5.40
N PRO A 131 -17.08 -7.72 -4.11
CA PRO A 131 -16.09 -7.26 -3.13
C PRO A 131 -15.01 -8.31 -2.93
N LEU A 132 -13.74 -7.87 -2.93
CA LEU A 132 -12.61 -8.61 -2.39
C LEU A 132 -12.39 -8.26 -0.93
N GLU A 133 -12.02 -9.27 -0.16
CA GLU A 133 -11.73 -9.15 1.26
C GLU A 133 -10.58 -10.06 1.69
N ILE A 134 -9.89 -9.66 2.76
CA ILE A 134 -8.86 -10.49 3.40
C ILE A 134 -9.51 -11.38 4.46
N LEU A 135 -9.48 -12.69 4.28
CA LEU A 135 -10.04 -13.64 5.24
C LEU A 135 -9.13 -13.84 6.45
N SER A 136 -7.81 -13.85 6.25
CA SER A 136 -6.82 -14.08 7.31
C SER A 136 -5.44 -13.63 6.88
N VAL A 137 -4.58 -13.36 7.85
CA VAL A 137 -3.18 -12.96 7.64
C VAL A 137 -2.29 -13.91 8.42
N HIS A 138 -1.28 -14.48 7.76
CA HIS A 138 -0.34 -15.39 8.38
C HIS A 138 1.07 -14.85 8.19
N GLU A 139 1.72 -14.45 9.29
CA GLU A 139 3.13 -14.08 9.27
C GLU A 139 3.99 -15.33 9.02
N THR A 140 4.93 -15.21 8.10
CA THR A 140 5.84 -16.30 7.68
C THR A 140 7.29 -16.02 8.02
N GLY A 141 7.62 -14.77 8.37
CA GLY A 141 8.93 -14.38 8.82
C GLY A 141 9.04 -12.86 9.02
N ALA A 142 10.23 -12.41 9.36
CA ALA A 142 10.56 -11.00 9.45
C ALA A 142 12.02 -10.78 9.05
N LEU A 143 12.40 -9.52 8.87
CA LEU A 143 13.74 -9.08 8.51
C LEU A 143 14.35 -8.29 9.68
N PRO A 144 15.01 -8.93 10.66
CA PRO A 144 15.63 -8.24 11.79
C PRO A 144 16.66 -7.17 11.38
N SER A 145 17.33 -7.32 10.23
CA SER A 145 18.28 -6.34 9.67
C SER A 145 17.66 -4.97 9.39
N THR A 146 16.34 -4.92 9.23
CA THR A 146 15.58 -3.68 8.99
C THR A 146 15.36 -2.85 10.24
N TYR A 147 15.64 -3.41 11.42
CA TYR A 147 15.71 -2.65 12.66
C TYR A 147 16.68 -1.47 12.52
N SER A 148 16.38 -0.38 13.22
CA SER A 148 17.25 0.80 13.32
C SER A 148 17.32 1.23 14.78
N PHE A 149 18.52 1.48 15.30
CA PHE A 149 18.68 2.01 16.65
C PHE A 149 18.03 3.41 16.81
N LEU A 150 17.78 4.11 15.70
CA LEU A 150 17.08 5.38 15.67
C LEU A 150 15.57 5.23 15.92
N THR A 151 14.99 4.04 15.71
CA THR A 151 13.63 3.76 16.17
C THR A 151 13.68 3.45 17.66
N ARG A 152 13.30 4.41 18.50
CA ARG A 152 13.27 4.27 19.96
C ARG A 152 12.42 3.06 20.34
N SER A 153 13.04 2.13 21.09
CA SER A 153 12.53 0.85 21.65
C SER A 153 12.88 -0.40 20.85
N VAL A 154 13.51 -1.37 21.54
CA VAL A 154 13.67 -2.77 21.11
C VAL A 154 12.56 -3.58 21.78
N PRO A 155 11.51 -4.02 21.08
CA PRO A 155 10.63 -5.04 21.63
C PRO A 155 11.31 -6.41 21.50
N GLY A 156 11.05 -7.32 22.43
CA GLY A 156 11.41 -8.73 22.30
C GLY A 156 10.75 -9.33 21.06
N ILE A 157 11.50 -9.35 19.95
CA ILE A 157 11.04 -9.91 18.67
C ILE A 157 10.92 -11.43 18.88
N THR A 158 9.70 -11.90 19.15
CA THR A 158 9.33 -13.33 19.19
C THR A 158 8.94 -13.84 17.80
N VAL A 159 9.63 -13.38 16.75
CA VAL A 159 9.47 -13.98 15.41
C VAL A 159 10.57 -15.04 15.27
N PRO A 160 10.22 -16.31 14.97
CA PRO A 160 11.22 -17.35 14.74
C PRO A 160 12.30 -16.87 13.76
N ASN A 161 13.54 -16.91 14.23
CA ASN A 161 14.74 -16.36 13.60
C ASN A 161 15.14 -17.12 12.32
N GLU A 162 14.36 -16.95 11.25
CA GLU A 162 14.69 -17.53 9.95
C GLU A 162 15.08 -16.49 8.89
N ARG A 163 15.31 -15.22 9.25
CA ARG A 163 15.68 -14.15 8.28
C ARG A 163 14.77 -14.07 7.05
N GLY A 164 13.51 -14.50 7.16
CA GLY A 164 12.58 -14.58 6.04
C GLY A 164 12.66 -15.83 5.16
N ARG A 165 13.54 -16.81 5.42
CA ARG A 165 13.72 -18.01 4.56
C ARG A 165 12.43 -18.73 4.16
N LYS A 166 11.46 -18.87 5.08
CA LYS A 166 10.14 -19.45 4.75
C LYS A 166 9.39 -18.61 3.71
N PHE A 167 9.42 -17.28 3.82
CA PHE A 167 8.84 -16.37 2.83
C PHE A 167 9.59 -16.47 1.50
N ALA A 168 10.93 -16.47 1.50
CA ALA A 168 11.73 -16.65 0.29
C ALA A 168 11.39 -17.94 -0.45
N LYS A 169 11.25 -19.06 0.27
CA LYS A 169 10.82 -20.34 -0.30
C LYS A 169 9.44 -20.25 -0.96
N ILE A 170 8.50 -19.50 -0.37
CA ILE A 170 7.17 -19.30 -0.98
C ILE A 170 7.27 -18.42 -2.23
N VAL A 171 8.14 -17.41 -2.25
CA VAL A 171 8.43 -16.62 -3.45
C VAL A 171 8.97 -17.54 -4.55
N ASP A 172 10.00 -18.33 -4.26
CA ASP A 172 10.60 -19.26 -5.24
C ASP A 172 9.61 -20.28 -5.79
N GLN A 173 8.70 -20.79 -4.96
CA GLN A 173 7.61 -21.66 -5.39
C GLN A 173 6.69 -20.98 -6.42
N ARG A 174 6.39 -19.68 -6.26
CA ARG A 174 5.58 -18.91 -7.24
C ARG A 174 6.35 -18.64 -8.52
N LEU A 175 7.63 -18.28 -8.41
CA LEU A 175 8.49 -18.07 -9.58
C LEU A 175 8.58 -19.35 -10.41
N ALA A 176 8.80 -20.50 -9.76
CA ALA A 176 8.83 -21.81 -10.41
C ALA A 176 7.48 -22.19 -11.03
N ALA A 177 6.37 -22.02 -10.30
CA ALA A 177 5.03 -22.38 -10.78
C ALA A 177 4.57 -21.50 -11.97
N SER A 178 4.95 -20.22 -12.00
CA SER A 178 4.58 -19.31 -13.09
C SER A 178 5.50 -19.40 -14.32
N GLY A 179 6.68 -20.01 -14.19
CA GLY A 179 7.70 -20.05 -15.24
C GLY A 179 8.38 -18.70 -15.51
N VAL A 180 8.13 -17.68 -14.68
CA VAL A 180 8.68 -16.33 -14.81
C VAL A 180 9.39 -15.99 -13.50
N LYS A 181 10.68 -15.64 -13.58
CA LYS A 181 11.50 -15.32 -12.40
C LYS A 181 11.48 -13.82 -12.05
N ASP A 182 10.36 -13.16 -12.30
CA ASP A 182 10.18 -11.75 -11.99
C ASP A 182 9.37 -11.62 -10.70
N VAL A 183 9.81 -10.74 -9.79
CA VAL A 183 9.02 -10.31 -8.63
C VAL A 183 8.51 -8.90 -8.88
N TYR A 184 7.25 -8.66 -8.59
CA TYR A 184 6.63 -7.35 -8.63
C TYR A 184 6.30 -6.89 -7.21
N VAL A 185 6.70 -5.67 -6.86
CA VAL A 185 6.46 -5.08 -5.55
C VAL A 185 5.57 -3.85 -5.71
N TYR A 186 4.38 -3.88 -5.11
CA TYR A 186 3.45 -2.75 -5.12
C TYR A 186 3.55 -1.95 -3.83
N LEU A 187 3.73 -0.63 -3.96
CA LEU A 187 3.79 0.33 -2.87
C LEU A 187 2.62 1.31 -2.99
N PRO A 188 1.67 1.31 -2.03
CA PRO A 188 0.54 2.21 -2.07
C PRO A 188 0.96 3.65 -1.78
N GLY A 189 0.03 4.57 -2.06
CA GLY A 189 0.12 5.96 -1.62
C GLY A 189 -0.30 6.16 -0.16
N PHE A 190 -0.87 7.31 0.13
CA PHE A 190 -1.23 7.75 1.48
C PHE A 190 -2.67 7.42 1.89
N LYS A 191 -2.92 7.42 3.21
CA LYS A 191 -4.21 7.23 3.88
C LYS A 191 -4.86 5.86 3.62
N VAL A 192 -4.04 4.83 3.49
CA VAL A 192 -4.54 3.46 3.32
C VAL A 192 -4.28 2.60 4.55
N VAL A 193 -5.23 1.71 4.86
CA VAL A 193 -5.07 0.65 5.86
C VAL A 193 -4.22 -0.50 5.29
N PHE A 194 -3.79 -1.45 6.13
CA PHE A 194 -3.02 -2.63 5.69
C PHE A 194 -3.72 -3.40 4.55
N ASP A 195 -5.04 -3.52 4.62
CA ASP A 195 -5.80 -4.36 3.71
C ASP A 195 -5.77 -3.85 2.27
N ALA A 196 -5.82 -2.53 2.08
CA ALA A 196 -5.91 -1.90 0.76
C ALA A 196 -4.76 -2.29 -0.20
N PRO A 197 -3.46 -2.15 0.14
CA PRO A 197 -2.39 -2.56 -0.76
C PRO A 197 -2.36 -4.05 -1.06
N VAL A 198 -2.79 -4.89 -0.13
CA VAL A 198 -2.91 -6.34 -0.34
C VAL A 198 -3.99 -6.64 -1.39
N LEU A 199 -5.16 -6.01 -1.25
CA LEU A 199 -6.26 -6.19 -2.19
C LEU A 199 -5.94 -5.61 -3.58
N VAL A 200 -5.33 -4.42 -3.65
CA VAL A 200 -4.90 -3.81 -4.92
C VAL A 200 -3.82 -4.65 -5.60
N ALA A 201 -2.83 -5.13 -4.86
CA ALA A 201 -1.79 -6.02 -5.40
C ALA A 201 -2.38 -7.34 -5.94
N SER A 202 -3.43 -7.85 -5.31
CA SER A 202 -4.14 -9.06 -5.77
C SER A 202 -4.76 -8.85 -7.15
N GLU A 203 -5.43 -7.71 -7.36
CA GLU A 203 -6.03 -7.35 -8.65
C GLU A 203 -4.97 -7.09 -9.72
N LEU A 204 -3.90 -6.37 -9.38
CA LEU A 204 -2.79 -6.14 -10.31
C LEU A 204 -2.16 -7.46 -10.75
N TRP A 205 -1.93 -8.39 -9.82
CA TRP A 205 -1.35 -9.69 -10.14
C TRP A 205 -2.29 -10.56 -10.97
N HIS A 206 -3.60 -10.52 -10.68
CA HIS A 206 -4.63 -11.16 -11.49
C HIS A 206 -4.55 -10.69 -12.95
N PHE A 207 -4.55 -9.38 -13.19
CA PHE A 207 -4.47 -8.83 -14.54
C PHE A 207 -3.09 -8.92 -15.21
N LEU A 208 -2.06 -9.33 -14.48
CA LEU A 208 -0.77 -9.77 -15.05
C LEU A 208 -0.76 -11.26 -15.41
N GLY A 209 -1.90 -11.96 -15.26
CA GLY A 209 -2.01 -13.38 -15.57
C GLY A 209 -1.30 -14.28 -14.57
N TYR A 210 -1.11 -13.81 -13.33
CA TYR A 210 -0.36 -14.50 -12.29
C TYR A 210 1.10 -14.84 -12.66
N ARG A 211 1.69 -14.07 -13.58
CA ARG A 211 3.09 -14.21 -13.97
C ARG A 211 4.01 -13.74 -12.84
N GLY A 212 5.07 -14.50 -12.59
CA GLY A 212 6.02 -14.20 -11.54
C GLY A 212 5.42 -14.31 -10.13
N ALA A 213 6.04 -13.61 -9.20
CA ALA A 213 5.51 -13.44 -7.85
C ALA A 213 5.18 -11.98 -7.61
N PHE A 214 4.10 -11.72 -6.88
CA PHE A 214 3.68 -10.36 -6.53
C PHE A 214 3.74 -10.19 -5.02
N VAL A 215 4.16 -9.01 -4.55
CA VAL A 215 4.24 -8.67 -3.12
C VAL A 215 3.64 -7.29 -2.89
N ALA A 216 2.68 -7.19 -1.98
CA ALA A 216 2.20 -5.92 -1.46
C ALA A 216 3.15 -5.41 -0.36
N TYR A 217 3.79 -4.26 -0.56
CA TYR A 217 4.57 -3.60 0.51
C TYR A 217 3.66 -2.59 1.24
N ALA A 218 3.05 -3.04 2.33
CA ALA A 218 2.07 -2.28 3.10
C ALA A 218 2.74 -1.42 4.17
N TRP A 219 3.16 -0.20 3.82
CA TRP A 219 3.80 0.74 4.76
C TRP A 219 2.77 1.63 5.48
N PRO A 220 3.06 2.15 6.70
CA PRO A 220 2.13 2.94 7.51
C PRO A 220 1.94 4.34 6.93
N SER A 221 1.07 4.53 5.93
CA SER A 221 0.99 5.80 5.21
C SER A 221 -0.08 6.77 5.75
N THR A 222 -0.21 6.96 7.07
CA THR A 222 -1.27 7.81 7.71
C THR A 222 -0.78 9.24 8.05
N PRO A 223 -1.64 10.21 8.46
CA PRO A 223 -1.28 11.64 8.56
C PRO A 223 -0.04 11.97 9.39
N SER A 224 0.19 11.27 10.49
CA SER A 224 1.42 11.42 11.26
C SER A 224 2.65 10.99 10.47
N ILE A 225 2.51 10.01 9.57
CA ILE A 225 3.59 9.58 8.67
C ILE A 225 3.81 10.55 7.51
N PHE A 226 2.86 11.37 7.08
CA PHE A 226 3.22 12.42 6.12
C PHE A 226 4.05 13.54 6.75
N ALA A 227 3.72 13.91 7.99
CA ALA A 227 4.61 14.74 8.79
C ALA A 227 5.97 14.03 8.98
N TYR A 228 5.98 12.71 9.24
CA TYR A 228 7.18 11.88 9.33
C TYR A 228 7.94 11.78 7.98
N LEU A 229 7.30 11.71 6.83
CA LEU A 229 7.98 11.67 5.53
C LEU A 229 8.52 13.05 5.13
N SER A 230 7.90 14.10 5.67
CA SER A 230 8.42 15.46 5.59
C SER A 230 9.61 15.63 6.56
N ASP A 231 9.66 14.84 7.63
CA ASP A 231 10.83 14.66 8.48
C ASP A 231 11.89 13.78 7.77
N LEU A 232 13.10 14.32 7.69
CA LEU A 232 14.18 13.73 6.92
C LEU A 232 14.62 12.37 7.50
N GLU A 233 14.74 12.26 8.82
CA GLU A 233 15.28 11.07 9.49
C GLU A 233 14.37 9.86 9.29
N ALA A 234 13.10 10.11 9.56
CA ALA A 234 11.97 9.27 9.34
C ALA A 234 11.85 8.70 7.92
N ALA A 235 11.88 9.58 6.92
CA ALA A 235 11.87 9.20 5.51
C ALA A 235 13.09 8.33 5.14
N VAL A 236 14.27 8.65 5.70
CA VAL A 236 15.50 7.86 5.50
C VAL A 236 15.35 6.46 6.10
N ILE A 237 14.76 6.32 7.29
CA ILE A 237 14.53 5.01 7.93
C ILE A 237 13.55 4.17 7.12
N MET A 238 12.41 4.71 6.70
CA MET A 238 11.44 3.98 5.88
C MET A 238 12.06 3.55 4.55
N ALA A 239 12.78 4.45 3.87
CA ALA A 239 13.45 4.14 2.61
C ALA A 239 14.52 3.06 2.80
N ARG A 240 15.26 3.10 3.92
CA ARG A 240 16.21 2.04 4.29
C ARG A 240 15.53 0.69 4.47
N LYS A 241 14.38 0.64 5.15
CA LYS A 241 13.62 -0.62 5.34
C LYS A 241 13.17 -1.20 4.01
N PHE A 242 12.61 -0.35 3.14
CA PHE A 242 12.20 -0.77 1.81
C PHE A 242 13.39 -1.25 0.96
N ARG A 243 14.51 -0.52 0.97
CA ARG A 243 15.76 -0.96 0.32
C ARG A 243 16.22 -2.33 0.80
N LEU A 244 16.27 -2.55 2.12
CA LEU A 244 16.71 -3.82 2.70
C LEU A 244 15.76 -4.97 2.35
N PHE A 245 14.47 -4.69 2.18
CA PHE A 245 13.52 -5.67 1.65
C PHE A 245 13.83 -6.03 0.18
N LEU A 246 14.15 -5.05 -0.66
CA LEU A 246 14.57 -5.32 -2.05
C LEU A 246 15.87 -6.14 -2.11
N THR A 247 16.88 -5.78 -1.30
CA THR A 247 18.13 -6.54 -1.17
C THR A 247 17.86 -7.97 -0.71
N TYR A 248 17.00 -8.15 0.30
CA TYR A 248 16.57 -9.47 0.77
C TYR A 248 15.94 -10.31 -0.35
N LEU A 249 15.07 -9.72 -1.18
CA LEU A 249 14.50 -10.45 -2.32
C LEU A 249 15.60 -10.90 -3.30
N ALA A 250 16.54 -10.02 -3.63
CA ALA A 250 17.62 -10.33 -4.57
C ALA A 250 18.60 -11.40 -4.03
N GLU A 251 18.88 -11.39 -2.73
CA GLU A 251 19.86 -12.28 -2.09
C GLU A 251 19.27 -13.64 -1.70
N GLU A 252 18.04 -13.67 -1.19
CA GLU A 252 17.46 -14.87 -0.57
C GLU A 252 16.48 -15.63 -1.49
N THR A 253 16.20 -15.12 -2.70
CA THR A 253 15.29 -15.77 -3.66
C THR A 253 15.96 -16.01 -5.02
N GLN A 254 15.32 -16.82 -5.86
CA GLN A 254 15.70 -17.10 -7.25
C GLN A 254 15.20 -16.05 -8.25
N VAL A 255 14.81 -14.86 -7.78
CA VAL A 255 14.35 -13.75 -8.64
C VAL A 255 15.45 -13.30 -9.60
N GLU A 256 15.12 -13.07 -10.86
CA GLU A 256 16.02 -12.48 -11.86
C GLU A 256 15.78 -10.97 -12.00
N LYS A 257 14.52 -10.51 -11.87
CA LYS A 257 14.15 -9.09 -11.91
C LYS A 257 13.13 -8.71 -10.86
N ILE A 258 13.37 -7.61 -10.17
CA ILE A 258 12.46 -6.99 -9.21
C ILE A 258 11.87 -5.73 -9.84
N HIS A 259 10.60 -5.80 -10.21
CA HIS A 259 9.82 -4.68 -10.71
C HIS A 259 9.10 -3.98 -9.56
N ILE A 260 9.03 -2.65 -9.61
CA ILE A 260 8.46 -1.85 -8.55
C ILE A 260 7.34 -0.99 -9.11
N VAL A 261 6.17 -1.02 -8.46
CA VAL A 261 5.03 -0.16 -8.79
C VAL A 261 4.78 0.77 -7.61
N GLY A 262 5.20 2.03 -7.73
CA GLY A 262 4.98 3.07 -6.73
C GLY A 262 3.79 3.95 -7.08
N PHE A 263 2.84 4.11 -6.15
CA PHE A 263 1.71 5.01 -6.32
C PHE A 263 1.80 6.24 -5.40
N SER A 264 1.62 7.43 -5.95
CA SER A 264 1.56 8.70 -5.20
C SER A 264 2.73 8.84 -4.20
N ALA A 265 2.45 8.98 -2.90
CA ALA A 265 3.46 9.05 -1.85
C ALA A 265 4.43 7.87 -1.78
N GLY A 266 3.98 6.67 -2.19
CA GLY A 266 4.83 5.49 -2.27
C GLY A 266 5.98 5.67 -3.25
N SER A 267 5.79 6.51 -4.28
CA SER A 267 6.83 6.84 -5.26
C SER A 267 8.02 7.56 -4.63
N ARG A 268 7.81 8.43 -3.62
CA ARG A 268 8.90 9.07 -2.87
C ARG A 268 9.76 8.03 -2.16
N LEU A 269 9.12 7.04 -1.55
CA LEU A 269 9.79 5.97 -0.83
C LEU A 269 10.63 5.12 -1.79
N VAL A 270 10.08 4.79 -2.95
CA VAL A 270 10.77 4.07 -4.03
C VAL A 270 12.00 4.83 -4.49
N VAL A 271 11.87 6.10 -4.88
CA VAL A 271 12.98 6.92 -5.38
C VAL A 271 14.09 7.06 -4.34
N ARG A 272 13.74 7.26 -3.06
CA ARG A 272 14.74 7.33 -1.97
C ARG A 272 15.47 6.00 -1.75
N ALA A 273 14.76 4.87 -1.79
CA ALA A 273 15.40 3.57 -1.65
C ALA A 273 16.33 3.25 -2.83
N LEU A 274 15.92 3.60 -4.06
CA LEU A 274 16.76 3.45 -5.24
C LEU A 274 17.98 4.38 -5.20
N SER A 275 17.83 5.61 -4.74
CA SER A 275 18.95 6.53 -4.51
C SER A 275 19.95 5.96 -3.49
N GLN A 276 19.47 5.37 -2.39
CA GLN A 276 20.34 4.68 -1.44
C GLN A 276 21.06 3.48 -2.06
N LEU A 277 20.38 2.69 -2.92
CA LEU A 277 21.02 1.58 -3.64
C LEU A 277 22.11 2.08 -4.59
N ALA A 278 21.83 3.14 -5.35
CA ALA A 278 22.82 3.73 -6.25
C ALA A 278 24.06 4.23 -5.49
N LEU A 279 23.87 4.91 -4.35
CA LEU A 279 24.98 5.40 -3.53
C LEU A 279 25.81 4.27 -2.92
N LEU A 280 25.18 3.17 -2.48
CA LEU A 280 25.88 2.01 -1.93
C LEU A 280 26.67 1.21 -2.98
N ASN A 281 26.38 1.43 -4.26
CA ASN A 281 27.04 0.75 -5.37
C ASN A 281 27.75 1.77 -6.29
N ALA A 282 28.12 2.94 -5.79
CA ALA A 282 28.70 4.02 -6.60
C ALA A 282 30.02 3.64 -7.29
N ASP A 283 30.78 2.72 -6.69
CA ASP A 283 32.06 2.22 -7.23
C ASP A 283 31.91 0.93 -8.06
N ALA A 284 30.69 0.38 -8.16
CA ALA A 284 30.41 -0.84 -8.90
C ALA A 284 30.06 -0.52 -10.37
N THR A 285 30.40 -1.44 -11.26
CA THR A 285 29.97 -1.40 -12.66
C THR A 285 28.47 -1.65 -12.79
N ASP A 286 27.88 -1.18 -13.88
CA ASP A 286 26.49 -1.46 -14.25
C ASP A 286 26.14 -2.96 -14.24
N GLU A 287 27.09 -3.82 -14.62
CA GLU A 287 26.90 -5.27 -14.62
C GLU A 287 26.82 -5.83 -13.19
N GLU A 288 27.74 -5.41 -12.32
CA GLU A 288 27.73 -5.79 -10.90
C GLU A 288 26.43 -5.31 -10.22
N ILE A 289 26.00 -4.08 -10.49
CA ILE A 289 24.74 -3.55 -9.95
C ILE A 289 23.54 -4.40 -10.39
N ARG A 290 23.47 -4.75 -11.69
CA ARG A 290 22.36 -5.58 -12.21
C ARG A 290 22.36 -6.98 -11.60
N GLN A 291 23.54 -7.60 -11.41
CA GLN A 291 23.66 -8.94 -10.84
C GLN A 291 23.23 -8.99 -9.35
N HIS A 292 23.59 -7.97 -8.57
CA HIS A 292 23.37 -7.95 -7.12
C HIS A 292 22.02 -7.34 -6.73
N VAL A 293 21.60 -6.24 -7.35
CA VAL A 293 20.37 -5.52 -6.95
C VAL A 293 19.15 -6.05 -7.69
N ARG A 294 19.33 -6.53 -8.92
CA ARG A 294 18.28 -7.15 -9.77
C ARG A 294 17.05 -6.26 -10.00
N ILE A 295 17.17 -4.93 -9.93
CA ILE A 295 16.03 -4.04 -10.26
C ILE A 295 15.74 -4.12 -11.76
N GLY A 296 14.48 -4.41 -12.08
CA GLY A 296 13.94 -4.36 -13.43
C GLY A 296 13.29 -3.01 -13.71
N ASN A 297 11.99 -3.03 -13.96
CA ASN A 297 11.22 -1.82 -14.27
C ASN A 297 10.73 -1.13 -13.00
N VAL A 298 10.80 0.20 -12.98
CA VAL A 298 10.20 1.04 -11.94
C VAL A 298 9.06 1.84 -12.57
N ILE A 299 7.84 1.58 -12.12
CA ILE A 299 6.62 2.19 -12.63
C ILE A 299 6.10 3.14 -11.55
N ILE A 300 6.11 4.44 -11.88
CA ILE A 300 5.59 5.48 -11.00
C ILE A 300 4.23 5.94 -11.51
N VAL A 301 3.20 5.80 -10.69
CA VAL A 301 1.82 6.12 -11.03
C VAL A 301 1.31 7.23 -10.13
N GLY A 302 0.80 8.31 -10.73
CA GLY A 302 0.33 9.50 -9.99
C GLY A 302 1.38 10.04 -9.02
N GLY A 303 2.65 9.96 -9.40
CA GLY A 303 3.79 10.16 -8.52
C GLY A 303 3.84 11.56 -7.93
N ASP A 304 4.15 11.62 -6.65
CA ASP A 304 4.41 12.85 -5.91
C ASP A 304 5.91 12.85 -5.59
N ILE A 305 6.79 13.16 -6.56
CA ILE A 305 8.26 12.96 -6.44
C ILE A 305 8.97 14.29 -6.22
#